data_AF-A0A8J2I7H7-F1
#
_entry.id   AF-A0A8J2I7H7-F1
#
_cell.length_a   1.000
_cell.length_b   1.000
_cell.length_c   1.000
_cell.angle_alpha   90.00
_cell.angle_beta   90.00
_cell.angle_gamma   90.00
#
_symmetry.space_group_name_H-M   'P 1'
#
loop_
_entity.id
_entity.type
_entity.pdbx_description
1 polymer ?
#
loop_
_entity_poly.entity_id
_entity_poly.type
_entity_poly.pdbx_seq_one_letter_code
_entity_poly.pdbx_strand_id
1 'polypeptide(L)'
;MATAAVLSLLDEHTRQAAFEGSLAKLKAAPGVDINALDICVRLLPTESARQDESDIPQHGQLWDNFLDCLVDERTSQDLYEIAEICHSHGSYAASLLSSKLNHRLSTLVEDLSSSDPHPESLHCAKVYLEFLKCSFWIPTVYSHMVDPWTLPLLSNFIGIDGLDDTAHDTLSAFFSLLKSKRDDSLAHLDNIVDQSIWDRLNALDMECFAARSSKIYRTWFQWVSLAASGGIKFECVRDEEYWRKLRLGLVKGHADQRKYCLGIIRQSFLATSSPIDIPTMRYDASKNDREQYDLYTTLFETIVLHRYSGQVEDCLKSMTTLLGSSSATIPSKITPAMSTTLLTAALNPLIQESVRKMIGGWYMDFVIEVGNIPYPLSGQY
;
A
#
# COMPACT_ATOMS: atom_id res chain seq x y z
N MET A 1 2.53 3.27 -36.36
CA MET A 1 2.42 2.06 -37.22
C MET A 1 3.40 2.04 -38.39
N ALA A 2 3.58 3.12 -39.17
CA ALA A 2 4.51 3.12 -40.30
C ALA A 2 5.98 2.82 -39.90
N THR A 3 6.46 3.36 -38.77
CA THR A 3 7.83 3.16 -38.29
C THR A 3 8.16 1.69 -38.01
N ALA A 4 7.25 0.95 -37.35
CA ALA A 4 7.48 -0.46 -37.02
C ALA A 4 7.61 -1.35 -38.27
N ALA A 5 6.76 -1.11 -39.28
CA ALA A 5 6.82 -1.83 -40.54
C ALA A 5 8.16 -1.57 -41.26
N VAL A 6 8.62 -0.32 -41.27
CA VAL A 6 9.91 0.04 -41.89
C VAL A 6 11.08 -0.61 -41.15
N LEU A 7 11.12 -0.56 -39.81
CA LEU A 7 12.20 -1.15 -39.01
C LEU A 7 12.28 -2.69 -39.17
N SER A 8 11.16 -3.35 -39.48
CA SER A 8 11.13 -4.79 -39.75
C SER A 8 11.71 -5.19 -41.10
N LEU A 9 11.87 -4.25 -42.04
CA LEU A 9 12.41 -4.48 -43.38
C LEU A 9 13.91 -4.17 -43.49
N LEU A 10 14.51 -3.60 -42.44
CA LEU A 10 15.93 -3.27 -42.42
C LEU A 10 16.77 -4.53 -42.22
N ASP A 11 17.91 -4.60 -42.92
CA ASP A 11 18.94 -5.59 -42.64
C ASP A 11 19.61 -5.32 -41.29
N GLU A 12 20.28 -6.33 -40.74
CA GLU A 12 20.86 -6.27 -39.40
C GLU A 12 21.88 -5.13 -39.22
N HIS A 13 22.69 -4.85 -40.24
CA HIS A 13 23.65 -3.75 -40.18
C HIS A 13 22.94 -2.40 -40.16
N THR A 14 21.90 -2.22 -40.96
CA THR A 14 21.10 -0.98 -40.95
C THR A 14 20.30 -0.82 -39.66
N ARG A 15 19.78 -1.92 -39.07
CA ARG A 15 19.14 -1.91 -37.75
C ARG A 15 20.12 -1.46 -36.67
N GLN A 16 21.31 -2.04 -36.66
CA GLN A 16 22.37 -1.69 -35.72
C GLN A 16 22.79 -0.22 -35.85
N ALA A 17 23.00 0.27 -37.07
CA ALA A 17 23.34 1.67 -37.31
C ALA A 17 22.21 2.63 -36.88
N ALA A 18 20.95 2.25 -37.11
CA ALA A 18 19.78 3.03 -36.67
C ALA A 18 19.66 3.07 -35.14
N PHE A 19 19.95 1.95 -34.47
CA PHE A 19 19.99 1.86 -33.01
C PHE A 19 21.10 2.77 -32.45
N GLU A 20 22.33 2.64 -32.95
CA GLU A 20 23.47 3.46 -32.51
C GLU A 20 23.23 4.95 -32.74
N GLY A 21 22.69 5.32 -33.91
CA GLY A 21 22.36 6.71 -34.22
C GLY A 21 21.27 7.28 -33.31
N SER A 22 20.23 6.49 -33.01
CA SER A 22 19.16 6.89 -32.10
C SER A 22 19.64 6.96 -30.65
N LEU A 23 20.48 6.02 -30.22
CA LEU A 23 21.10 6.02 -28.91
C LEU A 23 22.02 7.25 -28.73
N ALA A 24 22.83 7.59 -29.73
CA ALA A 24 23.65 8.79 -29.72
C ALA A 24 22.80 10.07 -29.62
N LYS A 25 21.66 10.10 -30.32
CA LYS A 25 20.69 11.21 -30.23
C LYS A 25 20.08 11.31 -28.83
N LEU A 26 19.71 10.19 -28.22
CA LEU A 26 19.19 10.14 -26.85
C LEU A 26 20.22 10.69 -25.85
N LYS A 27 21.50 10.29 -25.97
CA LYS A 27 22.59 10.79 -25.12
C LYS A 27 22.88 12.29 -25.26
N ALA A 28 22.66 12.84 -26.46
CA ALA A 28 22.96 14.24 -26.75
C ALA A 28 21.81 15.20 -26.40
N ALA A 29 20.61 14.66 -26.18
CA ALA A 29 19.43 15.46 -25.86
C ALA A 29 19.46 15.92 -24.38
N PRO A 30 18.95 17.12 -24.07
CA PRO A 30 18.85 17.61 -22.68
C PRO A 30 17.71 16.94 -21.87
N GLY A 31 17.15 15.85 -22.38
CA GLY A 31 15.99 15.12 -21.85
C GLY A 31 15.67 13.93 -22.75
N VAL A 32 14.56 13.24 -22.49
CA VAL A 32 14.21 12.02 -23.23
C VAL A 32 13.65 12.36 -24.61
N ASP A 33 14.43 12.14 -25.67
CA ASP A 33 13.91 12.19 -27.05
C ASP A 33 13.02 10.97 -27.31
N ILE A 34 11.71 11.16 -27.17
CA ILE A 34 10.66 10.13 -27.30
C ILE A 34 10.81 9.32 -28.59
N ASN A 35 11.12 9.98 -29.71
CA ASN A 35 11.27 9.30 -31.00
C ASN A 35 12.53 8.43 -31.03
N ALA A 36 13.64 8.93 -30.48
CA ALA A 36 14.88 8.17 -30.37
C ALA A 36 14.70 6.95 -29.46
N LEU A 37 14.00 7.12 -28.32
CA LEU A 37 13.67 6.04 -27.40
C LEU A 37 12.79 4.98 -28.08
N ASP A 38 11.71 5.38 -28.77
CA ASP A 38 10.83 4.45 -29.49
C ASP A 38 11.60 3.64 -30.54
N ILE A 39 12.49 4.27 -31.31
CA ILE A 39 13.34 3.55 -32.27
C ILE A 39 14.27 2.58 -31.54
N CYS A 40 14.94 2.99 -30.47
CA CYS A 40 15.85 2.13 -29.71
C CYS A 40 15.12 0.91 -29.13
N VAL A 41 13.96 1.12 -28.49
CA VAL A 41 13.16 0.06 -27.88
C VAL A 41 12.61 -0.90 -28.94
N ARG A 42 12.20 -0.40 -30.11
CA ARG A 42 11.74 -1.22 -31.25
C ARG A 42 12.82 -2.05 -31.93
N LEU A 43 14.07 -1.66 -31.76
CA LEU A 43 15.21 -2.37 -32.34
C LEU A 43 15.80 -3.41 -31.40
N LEU A 44 15.34 -3.49 -30.15
CA LEU A 44 15.77 -4.52 -29.20
C LEU A 44 15.39 -5.93 -29.70
N PRO A 45 16.23 -6.96 -29.39
CA PRO A 45 15.93 -8.34 -29.73
C PRO A 45 14.60 -8.84 -29.13
N THR A 46 13.90 -9.70 -29.87
CA THR A 46 12.76 -10.45 -29.34
C THR A 46 13.24 -11.73 -28.63
N GLU A 47 12.51 -12.18 -27.60
CA GLU A 47 12.92 -13.33 -26.77
C GLU A 47 13.22 -14.61 -27.56
N SER A 48 12.57 -14.81 -28.71
CA SER A 48 12.76 -15.99 -29.56
C SER A 48 14.15 -16.11 -30.20
N ALA A 49 14.94 -15.03 -30.24
CA ALA A 49 16.26 -15.03 -30.88
C ALA A 49 17.43 -15.43 -29.95
N ARG A 50 17.15 -15.73 -28.66
CA ARG A 50 18.15 -15.75 -27.58
C ARG A 50 18.96 -17.05 -27.38
N GLN A 51 18.96 -18.00 -28.30
CA GLN A 51 19.63 -19.28 -28.03
C GLN A 51 21.17 -19.23 -28.02
N ASP A 52 21.81 -18.21 -28.60
CA ASP A 52 23.29 -18.19 -28.71
C ASP A 52 24.00 -16.84 -28.43
N GLU A 53 23.28 -15.74 -28.17
CA GLU A 53 23.93 -14.43 -28.05
C GLU A 53 24.15 -14.00 -26.59
N SER A 54 25.43 -14.00 -26.20
CA SER A 54 25.95 -13.29 -25.03
C SER A 54 25.45 -11.84 -25.01
N ASP A 55 24.94 -11.39 -23.85
CA ASP A 55 24.43 -10.04 -23.60
C ASP A 55 25.20 -8.96 -24.38
N ILE A 56 24.57 -8.42 -25.43
CA ILE A 56 25.14 -7.31 -26.20
C ILE A 56 25.26 -6.11 -25.23
N PRO A 57 26.48 -5.66 -24.87
CA PRO A 57 26.68 -4.64 -23.83
C PRO A 57 25.96 -3.32 -24.10
N GLN A 58 25.63 -3.05 -25.37
CA GLN A 58 24.96 -1.84 -25.83
C GLN A 58 23.50 -1.74 -25.36
N HIS A 59 22.78 -2.85 -25.18
CA HIS A 59 21.42 -2.81 -24.64
C HIS A 59 21.38 -2.36 -23.18
N GLY A 60 22.41 -2.73 -22.41
CA GLY A 60 22.59 -2.22 -21.06
C GLY A 60 22.80 -0.71 -21.04
N GLN A 61 23.58 -0.19 -21.99
CA GLN A 61 23.82 1.25 -22.11
C GLN A 61 22.55 2.03 -22.43
N LEU A 62 21.63 1.52 -23.25
CA LEU A 62 20.37 2.22 -23.55
C LEU A 62 19.66 2.64 -22.26
N TRP A 63 19.47 1.70 -21.34
CA TRP A 63 18.74 1.95 -20.11
C TRP A 63 19.50 2.83 -19.13
N ASP A 64 20.84 2.71 -19.07
CA ASP A 64 21.64 3.63 -18.25
C ASP A 64 21.48 5.08 -18.75
N ASN A 65 21.61 5.33 -20.07
CA ASN A 65 21.45 6.66 -20.63
C ASN A 65 20.01 7.17 -20.52
N PHE A 66 19.01 6.31 -20.71
CA PHE A 66 17.60 6.65 -20.52
C PHE A 66 17.34 7.12 -19.08
N LEU A 67 17.79 6.35 -18.08
CA LEU A 67 17.57 6.69 -16.68
C LEU A 67 18.34 7.95 -16.26
N ASP A 68 19.50 8.22 -16.85
CA ASP A 68 20.22 9.48 -16.62
C ASP A 68 19.43 10.66 -17.25
N CYS A 69 18.96 10.52 -18.50
CA CYS A 69 18.15 11.56 -19.19
C CYS A 69 16.81 11.84 -18.48
N LEU A 70 16.23 10.82 -17.86
CA LEU A 70 14.96 10.92 -17.14
C LEU A 70 15.07 11.86 -15.93
N VAL A 71 16.24 11.88 -15.25
CA VAL A 71 16.49 12.74 -14.07
C VAL A 71 16.65 14.20 -14.46
N ASP A 72 17.27 14.47 -15.60
CA ASP A 72 17.51 15.83 -16.13
C ASP A 72 16.21 16.51 -16.58
N GLU A 73 15.15 15.73 -16.79
CA GLU A 73 13.90 16.19 -17.37
C GLU A 73 13.04 17.03 -16.41
N ARG A 74 12.47 18.13 -16.96
CA ARG A 74 11.39 18.91 -16.33
C ARG A 74 9.99 18.39 -16.69
N THR A 75 9.91 17.24 -17.33
CA THR A 75 8.73 16.74 -18.07
C THR A 75 7.95 15.71 -17.26
N SER A 76 7.32 16.14 -16.18
CA SER A 76 6.29 15.31 -15.54
C SER A 76 5.11 14.97 -16.49
N GLN A 77 5.01 15.66 -17.65
CA GLN A 77 3.89 15.53 -18.60
C GLN A 77 4.01 14.30 -19.51
N ASP A 78 5.23 13.88 -19.87
CA ASP A 78 5.44 12.85 -20.91
C ASP A 78 5.76 11.47 -20.32
N LEU A 79 5.90 11.35 -18.99
CA LEU A 79 6.25 10.10 -18.30
C LEU A 79 5.32 8.92 -18.65
N TYR A 80 4.04 9.19 -18.93
CA TYR A 80 3.10 8.15 -19.33
C TYR A 80 3.38 7.61 -20.74
N GLU A 81 3.66 8.50 -21.70
CA GLU A 81 4.01 8.10 -23.08
C GLU A 81 5.36 7.37 -23.10
N ILE A 82 6.34 7.88 -22.34
CA ILE A 82 7.64 7.24 -22.16
C ILE A 82 7.48 5.83 -21.59
N ALA A 83 6.67 5.66 -20.54
CA ALA A 83 6.38 4.35 -19.97
C ALA A 83 5.75 3.43 -21.04
N GLU A 84 4.72 3.90 -21.76
CA GLU A 84 4.08 3.10 -22.82
C GLU A 84 5.09 2.62 -23.87
N ILE A 85 6.01 3.48 -24.31
CA ILE A 85 7.08 3.11 -25.25
C ILE A 85 7.97 2.01 -24.66
N CYS A 86 8.47 2.19 -23.43
CA CYS A 86 9.35 1.23 -22.75
C CYS A 86 8.71 -0.16 -22.59
N HIS A 87 7.38 -0.22 -22.48
CA HIS A 87 6.64 -1.47 -22.31
C HIS A 87 6.05 -2.04 -23.61
N SER A 88 6.15 -1.32 -24.74
CA SER A 88 5.55 -1.70 -26.02
C SER A 88 6.25 -2.86 -26.74
N HIS A 89 7.49 -3.19 -26.36
CA HIS A 89 8.33 -4.18 -27.07
C HIS A 89 8.57 -5.48 -26.28
N GLY A 90 7.56 -5.91 -25.52
CA GLY A 90 7.50 -7.21 -24.86
C GLY A 90 8.23 -7.28 -23.52
N SER A 91 8.23 -8.49 -22.93
CA SER A 91 8.74 -8.78 -21.59
C SER A 91 10.24 -8.58 -21.45
N TYR A 92 11.01 -8.74 -22.53
CA TYR A 92 12.45 -8.59 -22.48
C TYR A 92 12.89 -7.15 -22.17
N ALA A 93 12.39 -6.17 -22.92
CA ALA A 93 12.69 -4.76 -22.70
C ALA A 93 12.26 -4.32 -21.30
N ALA A 94 11.05 -4.70 -20.89
CA ALA A 94 10.53 -4.44 -19.56
C ALA A 94 11.41 -5.06 -18.45
N SER A 95 11.89 -6.30 -18.63
CA SER A 95 12.75 -6.99 -17.65
C SER A 95 14.11 -6.32 -17.49
N LEU A 96 14.76 -5.94 -18.61
CA LEU A 96 16.04 -5.21 -18.57
C LEU A 96 15.89 -3.86 -17.87
N LEU A 97 14.85 -3.10 -18.23
CA LEU A 97 14.56 -1.82 -17.60
C LEU A 97 14.27 -2.01 -16.09
N SER A 98 13.47 -3.01 -15.72
CA SER A 98 13.17 -3.35 -14.32
C SER A 98 14.45 -3.57 -13.53
N SER A 99 15.36 -4.41 -14.05
CA SER A 99 16.63 -4.74 -13.40
C SER A 99 17.50 -3.50 -13.17
N LYS A 100 17.64 -2.65 -14.20
CA LYS A 100 18.43 -1.42 -14.13
C LYS A 100 17.83 -0.39 -13.18
N LEU A 101 16.51 -0.17 -13.27
CA LEU A 101 15.77 0.76 -12.43
C LEU A 101 15.79 0.33 -10.96
N ASN A 102 15.58 -0.96 -10.69
CA ASN A 102 15.68 -1.52 -9.35
C ASN A 102 17.08 -1.34 -8.77
N HIS A 103 18.13 -1.59 -9.55
CA HIS A 103 19.51 -1.39 -9.09
C HIS A 103 19.79 0.09 -8.72
N ARG A 104 19.34 1.04 -9.55
CA ARG A 104 19.48 2.48 -9.27
C ARG A 104 18.69 2.89 -8.03
N LEU A 105 17.43 2.46 -7.91
CA LEU A 105 16.59 2.73 -6.75
C LEU A 105 17.18 2.14 -5.46
N SER A 106 17.70 0.90 -5.49
CA SER A 106 18.36 0.31 -4.32
C SER A 106 19.58 1.12 -3.88
N THR A 107 20.40 1.58 -4.83
CA THR A 107 21.55 2.45 -4.55
C THR A 107 21.11 3.79 -3.93
N LEU A 108 20.00 4.35 -4.43
CA LEU A 108 19.43 5.58 -3.89
C LEU A 108 18.87 5.39 -2.48
N VAL A 109 18.27 4.24 -2.16
CA VAL A 109 17.83 3.94 -0.77
C VAL A 109 19.03 3.94 0.18
N GLU A 110 20.16 3.34 -0.21
CA GLU A 110 21.38 3.32 0.60
C GLU A 110 21.93 4.74 0.82
N ASP A 111 22.00 5.55 -0.24
CA ASP A 111 22.47 6.94 -0.14
C ASP A 111 21.54 7.83 0.69
N LEU A 112 20.22 7.71 0.50
CA LEU A 112 19.20 8.46 1.24
C LEU A 112 19.13 8.07 2.72
N SER A 113 19.59 6.86 3.07
CA SER A 113 19.68 6.39 4.45
C SER A 113 20.96 6.85 5.15
N SER A 114 21.90 7.50 4.44
CA SER A 114 23.12 8.02 5.01
C SER A 114 22.85 9.27 5.87
N SER A 115 23.84 9.65 6.70
CA SER A 115 23.71 10.84 7.57
C SER A 115 23.72 12.17 6.80
N ASP A 116 24.18 12.18 5.56
CA ASP A 116 24.31 13.36 4.70
C ASP A 116 23.92 12.99 3.26
N PRO A 117 22.61 12.78 3.01
CA PRO A 117 22.14 12.29 1.72
C PRO A 117 22.36 13.35 0.63
N HIS A 118 22.82 12.92 -0.54
CA HIS A 118 23.06 13.87 -1.63
C HIS A 118 21.71 14.47 -2.09
N PRO A 119 21.58 15.81 -2.26
CA PRO A 119 20.31 16.43 -2.62
C PRO A 119 19.78 15.95 -3.98
N GLU A 120 20.68 15.59 -4.90
CA GLU A 120 20.29 15.02 -6.20
C GLU A 120 19.68 13.62 -6.05
N SER A 121 20.09 12.82 -5.06
CA SER A 121 19.54 11.47 -4.85
C SER A 121 18.05 11.51 -4.53
N LEU A 122 17.60 12.52 -3.79
CA LEU A 122 16.19 12.75 -3.50
C LEU A 122 15.41 13.03 -4.79
N HIS A 123 15.93 13.91 -5.64
CA HIS A 123 15.32 14.25 -6.93
C HIS A 123 15.28 13.02 -7.86
N CYS A 124 16.39 12.29 -8.00
CA CYS A 124 16.47 11.06 -8.79
C CYS A 124 15.42 10.02 -8.34
N ALA A 125 15.36 9.74 -7.04
CA ALA A 125 14.41 8.78 -6.49
C ALA A 125 12.97 9.20 -6.77
N LYS A 126 12.65 10.49 -6.62
CA LYS A 126 11.32 11.01 -6.91
C LYS A 126 10.93 10.79 -8.37
N VAL A 127 11.80 11.15 -9.30
CA VAL A 127 11.57 10.98 -10.74
C VAL A 127 11.37 9.51 -11.10
N TYR A 128 12.21 8.62 -10.58
CA TYR A 128 12.09 7.18 -10.81
C TYR A 128 10.81 6.57 -10.23
N LEU A 129 10.39 7.00 -9.04
CA LEU A 129 9.11 6.58 -8.45
C LEU A 129 7.91 7.11 -9.26
N GLU A 130 7.97 8.34 -9.76
CA GLU A 130 6.93 8.92 -10.63
C GLU A 130 6.83 8.18 -11.97
N PHE A 131 7.97 7.81 -12.56
CA PHE A 131 8.02 6.97 -13.75
C PHE A 131 7.41 5.58 -13.47
N LEU A 132 7.79 4.90 -12.39
CA LEU A 132 7.20 3.62 -11.99
C LEU A 132 5.69 3.71 -11.80
N LYS A 133 5.20 4.78 -11.18
CA LYS A 133 3.76 5.03 -11.03
C LYS A 133 3.06 5.04 -12.39
N CYS A 134 3.62 5.73 -13.39
CA CYS A 134 3.10 5.74 -14.76
C CYS A 134 3.16 4.34 -15.39
N SER A 135 4.29 3.63 -15.25
CA SER A 135 4.47 2.24 -15.71
C SER A 135 3.49 1.24 -15.10
N PHE A 136 2.99 1.48 -13.88
CA PHE A 136 1.97 0.64 -13.27
C PHE A 136 0.54 0.99 -13.73
N TRP A 137 0.32 2.17 -14.32
CA TRP A 137 -0.98 2.61 -14.82
C TRP A 137 -1.24 2.31 -16.29
N ILE A 138 -0.21 1.91 -17.05
CA ILE A 138 -0.42 1.52 -18.44
C ILE A 138 -1.39 0.32 -18.54
N PRO A 139 -2.06 0.11 -19.69
CA PRO A 139 -2.95 -1.02 -19.88
C PRO A 139 -2.29 -2.40 -19.69
N THR A 140 -3.04 -3.38 -19.21
CA THR A 140 -2.54 -4.75 -18.92
C THR A 140 -2.12 -5.56 -20.14
N VAL A 141 -2.38 -5.08 -21.36
CA VAL A 141 -1.84 -5.65 -22.61
C VAL A 141 -0.33 -5.52 -22.71
N TYR A 142 0.28 -4.64 -21.92
CA TYR A 142 1.72 -4.43 -21.89
C TYR A 142 2.42 -5.31 -20.83
N SER A 143 3.70 -5.61 -21.08
CA SER A 143 4.52 -6.33 -20.10
C SER A 143 4.97 -5.38 -18.99
N HIS A 144 4.45 -5.53 -17.78
CA HIS A 144 4.80 -4.66 -16.65
C HIS A 144 6.06 -5.11 -15.89
N MET A 145 6.77 -4.14 -15.31
CA MET A 145 7.90 -4.33 -14.39
C MET A 145 7.39 -4.78 -13.01
N VAL A 146 7.02 -6.04 -12.88
CA VAL A 146 6.57 -6.61 -11.60
C VAL A 146 7.43 -7.82 -11.29
N ASP A 147 8.22 -7.71 -10.23
CA ASP A 147 9.03 -8.79 -9.69
C ASP A 147 8.85 -8.91 -8.16
N PRO A 148 9.26 -10.03 -7.54
CA PRO A 148 9.18 -10.22 -6.09
C PRO A 148 9.90 -9.15 -5.24
N TRP A 149 10.86 -8.43 -5.82
CA TRP A 149 11.69 -7.44 -5.12
C TRP A 149 11.11 -6.03 -5.20
N THR A 150 10.18 -5.79 -6.13
CA THR A 150 9.59 -4.49 -6.38
C THR A 150 8.88 -3.95 -5.14
N LEU A 151 8.11 -4.78 -4.43
CA LEU A 151 7.38 -4.35 -3.24
C LEU A 151 8.31 -3.99 -2.06
N PRO A 152 9.28 -4.83 -1.67
CA PRO A 152 10.30 -4.47 -0.68
C PRO A 152 11.08 -3.20 -1.04
N LEU A 153 11.46 -3.05 -2.31
CA LEU A 153 12.20 -1.89 -2.75
C LEU A 153 11.37 -0.60 -2.62
N LEU A 154 10.12 -0.62 -3.09
CA LEU A 154 9.22 0.54 -3.00
C LEU A 154 8.88 0.88 -1.55
N SER A 155 8.75 -0.11 -0.66
CA SER A 155 8.44 0.14 0.74
C SER A 155 9.55 0.91 1.45
N ASN A 156 10.83 0.70 1.09
CA ASN A 156 11.96 1.42 1.69
C ASN A 156 11.88 2.95 1.56
N PHE A 157 11.12 3.48 0.60
CA PHE A 157 10.94 4.92 0.42
C PHE A 157 9.85 5.53 1.32
N ILE A 158 9.02 4.73 1.99
CA ILE A 158 8.00 5.24 2.92
C ILE A 158 8.69 5.90 4.12
N GLY A 159 8.24 7.08 4.52
CA GLY A 159 8.80 7.85 5.64
C GLY A 159 10.13 8.54 5.35
N ILE A 160 10.60 8.55 4.09
CA ILE A 160 11.69 9.43 3.68
C ILE A 160 11.09 10.81 3.36
N ASP A 161 11.56 11.83 4.08
CA ASP A 161 11.10 13.22 3.88
C ASP A 161 11.28 13.67 2.43
N GLY A 162 10.21 14.18 1.83
CA GLY A 162 10.18 14.61 0.43
C GLY A 162 9.84 13.52 -0.59
N LEU A 163 9.87 12.23 -0.20
CA LEU A 163 9.48 11.10 -1.06
C LEU A 163 8.21 10.38 -0.60
N ASP A 164 7.81 10.52 0.66
CA ASP A 164 6.68 9.79 1.27
C ASP A 164 5.41 9.83 0.41
N ASP A 165 5.02 11.02 -0.06
CA ASP A 165 3.86 11.22 -0.91
C ASP A 165 3.95 10.45 -2.24
N THR A 166 5.10 10.53 -2.90
CA THR A 166 5.36 9.87 -4.18
C THR A 166 5.42 8.35 -4.00
N ALA A 167 6.10 7.87 -2.96
CA ALA A 167 6.19 6.44 -2.63
C ALA A 167 4.79 5.83 -2.42
N HIS A 168 3.93 6.49 -1.65
CA HIS A 168 2.55 6.04 -1.44
C HIS A 168 1.70 6.04 -2.71
N ASP A 169 1.89 7.01 -3.60
CA ASP A 169 1.17 7.06 -4.88
C ASP A 169 1.67 5.99 -5.86
N THR A 170 2.98 5.72 -5.89
CA THR A 170 3.59 4.63 -6.67
C THR A 170 3.13 3.25 -6.16
N LEU A 171 3.13 3.03 -4.85
CA LEU A 171 2.59 1.81 -4.23
C LEU A 171 1.09 1.62 -4.52
N SER A 172 0.30 2.70 -4.50
CA SER A 172 -1.11 2.65 -4.84
C SER A 172 -1.32 2.23 -6.30
N ALA A 173 -0.49 2.73 -7.24
CA ALA A 173 -0.52 2.31 -8.64
C ALA A 173 -0.13 0.83 -8.78
N PHE A 174 0.94 0.41 -8.09
CA PHE A 174 1.39 -0.99 -8.04
C PHE A 174 0.30 -1.95 -7.54
N PHE A 175 -0.37 -1.64 -6.43
CA PHE A 175 -1.45 -2.49 -5.91
C PHE A 175 -2.67 -2.53 -6.84
N SER A 176 -2.95 -1.42 -7.55
CA SER A 176 -4.03 -1.38 -8.54
C SER A 176 -3.73 -2.31 -9.72
N LEU A 177 -2.48 -2.31 -10.19
CA LEU A 177 -2.01 -3.24 -11.21
C LEU A 177 -2.15 -4.69 -10.75
N LEU A 178 -1.64 -5.04 -9.56
CA LEU A 178 -1.73 -6.41 -9.03
C LEU A 178 -3.18 -6.87 -8.89
N LYS A 179 -4.09 -5.98 -8.47
CA LYS A 179 -5.51 -6.28 -8.37
C LYS A 179 -6.14 -6.59 -9.74
N SER A 180 -5.74 -5.90 -10.80
CA SER A 180 -6.24 -6.15 -12.17
C SER A 180 -5.75 -7.45 -12.79
N LYS A 181 -4.56 -7.94 -12.41
CA LYS A 181 -3.96 -9.18 -12.94
C LYS A 181 -4.46 -10.47 -12.30
N ARG A 182 -5.34 -10.35 -11.31
CA ARG A 182 -5.77 -11.47 -10.46
C ARG A 182 -6.46 -12.59 -11.25
N ASP A 183 -7.02 -12.29 -12.42
CA ASP A 183 -7.72 -13.27 -13.24
C ASP A 183 -6.78 -14.32 -13.89
N ASP A 184 -5.46 -14.04 -13.96
CA ASP A 184 -4.53 -14.86 -14.75
C ASP A 184 -3.61 -15.79 -13.92
N SER A 185 -3.28 -15.48 -12.65
CA SER A 185 -2.52 -16.41 -11.77
C SER A 185 -2.42 -15.94 -10.30
N LEU A 186 -3.11 -16.64 -9.38
CA LEU A 186 -3.02 -16.37 -7.93
C LEU A 186 -1.66 -16.76 -7.33
N ALA A 187 -1.01 -17.82 -7.84
CA ALA A 187 0.23 -18.35 -7.29
C ALA A 187 1.42 -17.38 -7.40
N HIS A 188 1.35 -16.42 -8.34
CA HIS A 188 2.39 -15.41 -8.49
C HIS A 188 2.28 -14.30 -7.43
N LEU A 189 1.08 -14.06 -6.88
CA LEU A 189 0.84 -13.00 -5.92
C LEU A 189 1.48 -13.29 -4.56
N ASP A 190 1.48 -14.56 -4.14
CA ASP A 190 2.10 -15.01 -2.87
C ASP A 190 3.61 -14.74 -2.83
N ASN A 191 4.27 -14.72 -3.99
CA ASN A 191 5.70 -14.41 -4.10
C ASN A 191 5.99 -12.90 -4.11
N ILE A 192 4.99 -12.06 -4.42
CA ILE A 192 5.16 -10.60 -4.55
C ILE A 192 4.73 -9.88 -3.28
N VAL A 193 3.62 -10.31 -2.68
CA VAL A 193 3.04 -9.66 -1.52
C VAL A 193 3.59 -10.29 -0.24
N ASP A 194 4.58 -9.64 0.34
CA ASP A 194 5.24 -10.06 1.58
C ASP A 194 4.93 -9.10 2.75
N GLN A 195 5.68 -9.25 3.85
CA GLN A 195 5.56 -8.41 5.06
C GLN A 195 6.32 -7.08 4.96
N SER A 196 7.04 -6.79 3.87
CA SER A 196 7.92 -5.62 3.79
C SER A 196 7.21 -4.28 4.03
N ILE A 197 5.95 -4.17 3.57
CA ILE A 197 5.10 -3.00 3.84
C ILE A 197 4.85 -2.86 5.34
N TRP A 198 4.50 -3.95 6.03
CA TRP A 198 4.33 -3.90 7.48
C TRP A 198 5.64 -3.60 8.19
N ASP A 199 6.75 -4.26 7.84
CA ASP A 199 8.04 -4.03 8.48
C ASP A 199 8.43 -2.55 8.41
N ARG A 200 8.22 -1.93 7.26
CA ARG A 200 8.45 -0.50 7.09
C ARG A 200 7.48 0.35 7.89
N LEU A 201 6.17 0.10 7.79
CA LEU A 201 5.15 0.82 8.57
C LEU A 201 5.39 0.66 10.08
N ASN A 202 5.94 -0.47 10.51
CA ASN A 202 6.24 -0.75 11.90
C ASN A 202 7.45 0.07 12.39
N ALA A 203 8.46 0.25 11.53
CA ALA A 203 9.64 1.07 11.81
C ALA A 203 9.34 2.58 11.90
N LEU A 204 8.25 3.05 11.29
CA LEU A 204 7.83 4.45 11.40
C LEU A 204 7.39 4.81 12.83
N ASP A 205 7.73 6.02 13.25
CA ASP A 205 7.28 6.56 14.52
C ASP A 205 5.76 6.78 14.55
N MET A 206 5.21 6.74 15.76
CA MET A 206 3.78 6.95 15.99
C MET A 206 3.31 8.35 15.59
N GLU A 207 4.17 9.35 15.62
CA GLU A 207 3.83 10.69 15.17
C GLU A 207 3.42 10.72 13.70
N CYS A 208 4.04 9.90 12.83
CA CYS A 208 3.67 9.79 11.42
C CYS A 208 2.20 9.36 11.23
N PHE A 209 1.72 8.45 12.10
CA PHE A 209 0.34 8.00 12.10
C PHE A 209 -0.63 9.02 12.71
N ALA A 210 -0.15 9.86 13.64
CA ALA A 210 -0.92 10.95 14.22
C ALA A 210 -1.02 12.17 13.30
N ALA A 211 -0.02 12.42 12.45
CA ALA A 211 0.18 13.64 11.65
C ALA A 211 -0.81 13.85 10.50
N ARG A 212 -2.01 13.25 10.56
CA ARG A 212 -3.05 13.34 9.50
C ARG A 212 -2.61 12.83 8.13
N SER A 213 -1.62 11.94 8.05
CA SER A 213 -1.29 11.26 6.79
C SER A 213 -2.38 10.23 6.46
N SER A 214 -3.29 10.59 5.56
CA SER A 214 -4.31 9.67 5.03
C SER A 214 -3.72 8.62 4.09
N LYS A 215 -2.58 8.93 3.46
CA LYS A 215 -1.89 8.07 2.50
C LYS A 215 -1.31 6.83 3.13
N ILE A 216 -0.67 6.94 4.31
CA ILE A 216 -0.16 5.77 5.06
C ILE A 216 -1.27 4.74 5.27
N TYR A 217 -2.41 5.16 5.82
CA TYR A 217 -3.55 4.27 6.05
C TYR A 217 -4.20 3.77 4.75
N ARG A 218 -4.23 4.58 3.68
CA ARG A 218 -4.72 4.15 2.36
C ARG A 218 -3.86 3.03 1.79
N THR A 219 -2.54 3.20 1.77
CA THR A 219 -1.59 2.20 1.27
C THR A 219 -1.63 0.93 2.11
N TRP A 220 -1.68 1.05 3.43
CA TRP A 220 -1.87 -0.09 4.34
C TRP A 220 -3.19 -0.83 4.03
N PHE A 221 -4.29 -0.10 3.87
CA PHE A 221 -5.58 -0.70 3.50
C PHE A 221 -5.53 -1.43 2.16
N GLN A 222 -4.89 -0.85 1.13
CA GLN A 222 -4.74 -1.47 -0.18
C GLN A 222 -3.94 -2.78 -0.10
N TRP A 223 -2.82 -2.77 0.64
CA TRP A 223 -1.99 -3.94 0.85
C TRP A 223 -2.74 -5.07 1.57
N VAL A 224 -3.39 -4.77 2.71
CA VAL A 224 -4.17 -5.78 3.46
C VAL A 224 -5.36 -6.30 2.65
N SER A 225 -6.03 -5.43 1.90
CA SER A 225 -7.12 -5.85 1.02
C SER A 225 -6.62 -6.79 -0.09
N LEU A 226 -5.49 -6.49 -0.70
CA LEU A 226 -4.91 -7.31 -1.76
C LEU A 226 -4.60 -8.72 -1.25
N ALA A 227 -3.89 -8.81 -0.13
CA ALA A 227 -3.52 -10.07 0.49
C ALA A 227 -4.72 -10.87 1.01
N ALA A 228 -5.69 -10.22 1.69
CA ALA A 228 -6.92 -10.87 2.13
C ALA A 228 -7.67 -11.48 0.95
N SER A 229 -7.68 -10.75 -0.18
CA SER A 229 -8.28 -11.23 -1.40
C SER A 229 -7.48 -12.39 -2.00
N GLY A 230 -6.15 -12.37 -1.95
CA GLY A 230 -5.26 -13.44 -2.42
C GLY A 230 -5.21 -14.69 -1.52
N GLY A 231 -5.73 -14.62 -0.29
CA GLY A 231 -5.58 -15.71 0.70
C GLY A 231 -4.19 -15.76 1.34
N ILE A 232 -3.42 -14.68 1.23
CA ILE A 232 -2.08 -14.55 1.79
C ILE A 232 -2.20 -14.39 3.32
N LYS A 233 -1.43 -15.18 4.05
CA LYS A 233 -1.44 -15.15 5.51
C LYS A 233 -0.63 -13.96 6.03
N PHE A 234 -1.21 -13.22 6.97
CA PHE A 234 -0.52 -12.17 7.70
C PHE A 234 -0.02 -12.66 9.05
N GLU A 235 1.27 -12.47 9.31
CA GLU A 235 1.84 -12.70 10.63
C GLU A 235 1.78 -11.42 11.49
N CYS A 236 1.85 -10.25 10.85
CA CYS A 236 1.81 -8.95 11.50
C CYS A 236 0.55 -8.66 12.32
N VAL A 237 -0.59 -9.33 12.04
CA VAL A 237 -1.81 -9.20 12.85
C VAL A 237 -1.66 -9.72 14.29
N ARG A 238 -0.56 -10.41 14.59
CA ARG A 238 -0.20 -10.84 15.95
C ARG A 238 0.72 -9.85 16.66
N ASP A 239 1.19 -8.81 15.96
CA ASP A 239 1.98 -7.74 16.54
C ASP A 239 1.07 -6.77 17.29
N GLU A 240 1.41 -6.45 18.54
CA GLU A 240 0.69 -5.47 19.35
C GLU A 240 0.78 -4.06 18.72
N GLU A 241 1.89 -3.74 18.06
CA GLU A 241 2.09 -2.45 17.39
C GLU A 241 1.11 -2.22 16.23
N TYR A 242 0.75 -3.29 15.52
CA TYR A 242 -0.24 -3.27 14.44
C TYR A 242 -1.56 -2.65 14.90
N TRP A 243 -2.11 -3.19 15.99
CA TRP A 243 -3.38 -2.73 16.52
C TRP A 243 -3.25 -1.41 17.26
N ARG A 244 -2.10 -1.15 17.90
CA ARG A 244 -1.83 0.14 18.54
C ARG A 244 -1.87 1.29 17.53
N LYS A 245 -1.25 1.12 16.36
CA LYS A 245 -1.26 2.09 15.24
C LYS A 245 -2.66 2.30 14.65
N LEU A 246 -3.46 1.24 14.52
CA LEU A 246 -4.86 1.34 14.08
C LEU A 246 -5.73 2.08 15.10
N ARG A 247 -5.58 1.78 16.40
CA ARG A 247 -6.30 2.46 17.48
C ARG A 247 -5.96 3.95 17.52
N LEU A 248 -4.68 4.30 17.34
CA LEU A 248 -4.28 5.70 17.23
C LEU A 248 -5.01 6.40 16.08
N GLY A 249 -5.05 5.78 14.89
CA GLY A 249 -5.76 6.31 13.72
C GLY A 249 -7.27 6.44 13.92
N LEU A 250 -7.89 5.50 14.63
CA LEU A 250 -9.30 5.58 15.00
C LEU A 250 -9.60 6.75 15.93
N VAL A 251 -8.75 6.99 16.94
CA VAL A 251 -8.96 8.04 17.94
C VAL A 251 -8.60 9.43 17.42
N LYS A 252 -7.44 9.56 16.77
CA LYS A 252 -6.85 10.85 16.38
C LYS A 252 -7.08 11.21 14.92
N GLY A 253 -7.36 10.24 14.06
CA GLY A 253 -7.48 10.47 12.63
C GLY A 253 -8.74 11.22 12.23
N HIS A 254 -8.77 11.73 11.00
CA HIS A 254 -9.96 12.32 10.37
C HIS A 254 -10.87 11.23 9.77
N ALA A 255 -11.99 11.63 9.14
CA ALA A 255 -13.01 10.71 8.67
C ALA A 255 -12.45 9.59 7.75
N ASP A 256 -11.65 9.93 6.75
CA ASP A 256 -11.11 8.94 5.81
C ASP A 256 -10.05 8.03 6.45
N GLN A 257 -9.18 8.55 7.32
CA GLN A 257 -8.25 7.72 8.09
C GLN A 257 -8.98 6.70 8.95
N ARG A 258 -10.06 7.12 9.64
CA ARG A 258 -10.90 6.21 10.44
C ARG A 258 -11.54 5.15 9.56
N LYS A 259 -12.08 5.50 8.39
CA LYS A 259 -12.62 4.53 7.42
C LYS A 259 -11.56 3.52 6.99
N TYR A 260 -10.33 3.98 6.67
CA TYR A 260 -9.24 3.08 6.32
C TYR A 260 -8.86 2.17 7.49
N CYS A 261 -8.77 2.67 8.73
CA CYS A 261 -8.49 1.85 9.91
C CYS A 261 -9.53 0.75 10.10
N LEU A 262 -10.82 1.09 10.01
CA LEU A 262 -11.91 0.11 10.11
C LEU A 262 -11.87 -0.90 8.94
N GLY A 263 -11.56 -0.41 7.74
CA GLY A 263 -11.33 -1.26 6.56
C GLY A 263 -10.17 -2.24 6.79
N ILE A 264 -9.04 -1.77 7.32
CA ILE A 264 -7.88 -2.60 7.63
C ILE A 264 -8.27 -3.68 8.66
N ILE A 265 -8.97 -3.31 9.74
CA ILE A 265 -9.45 -4.27 10.76
C ILE A 265 -10.28 -5.38 10.09
N ARG A 266 -11.30 -5.01 9.30
CA ARG A 266 -12.16 -5.96 8.58
C ARG A 266 -11.35 -6.88 7.66
N GLN A 267 -10.45 -6.32 6.84
CA GLN A 267 -9.63 -7.10 5.91
C GLN A 267 -8.61 -8.00 6.62
N SER A 268 -8.07 -7.54 7.75
CA SER A 268 -7.15 -8.33 8.58
C SER A 268 -7.83 -9.60 9.09
N PHE A 269 -9.09 -9.50 9.54
CA PHE A 269 -9.86 -10.67 9.96
C PHE A 269 -10.17 -11.63 8.82
N LEU A 270 -10.44 -11.12 7.61
CA LEU A 270 -10.64 -11.97 6.43
C LEU A 270 -9.39 -12.75 6.03
N ALA A 271 -8.21 -12.13 6.16
CA ALA A 271 -6.93 -12.76 5.86
C ALA A 271 -6.43 -13.71 6.95
N THR A 272 -7.01 -13.65 8.15
CA THR A 272 -6.51 -14.36 9.33
C THR A 272 -7.29 -15.66 9.55
N SER A 273 -6.58 -16.79 9.48
CA SER A 273 -7.14 -18.12 9.79
C SER A 273 -6.82 -18.60 11.21
N SER A 274 -5.82 -18.00 11.86
CA SER A 274 -5.39 -18.37 13.21
C SER A 274 -5.93 -17.42 14.26
N PRO A 275 -6.18 -17.88 15.50
CA PRO A 275 -6.60 -16.98 16.56
C PRO A 275 -5.53 -15.90 16.84
N ILE A 276 -6.02 -14.70 17.14
CA ILE A 276 -5.27 -13.56 17.66
C ILE A 276 -5.64 -13.45 19.15
N ASP A 277 -4.65 -13.54 20.03
CA ASP A 277 -4.86 -13.36 21.47
C ASP A 277 -3.72 -12.51 22.04
N ILE A 278 -3.89 -11.20 21.95
CA ILE A 278 -2.98 -10.18 22.48
C ILE A 278 -3.78 -9.14 23.27
N PRO A 279 -3.14 -8.36 24.16
CA PRO A 279 -3.86 -7.42 25.04
C PRO A 279 -4.73 -6.42 24.27
N THR A 280 -4.27 -5.93 23.12
CA THR A 280 -5.07 -5.00 22.29
C THR A 280 -6.18 -5.66 21.50
N MET A 281 -6.03 -6.92 21.10
CA MET A 281 -6.93 -7.57 20.14
C MET A 281 -7.12 -9.05 20.47
N ARG A 282 -8.38 -9.49 20.50
CA ARG A 282 -8.76 -10.89 20.64
C ARG A 282 -9.74 -11.27 19.55
N TYR A 283 -9.38 -12.24 18.74
CA TYR A 283 -10.18 -12.68 17.60
C TYR A 283 -9.92 -14.14 17.29
N ASP A 284 -10.97 -14.94 17.19
CA ASP A 284 -10.94 -16.26 16.58
C ASP A 284 -11.71 -16.20 15.25
N ALA A 285 -11.34 -17.01 14.26
CA ALA A 285 -12.00 -17.08 12.96
C ALA A 285 -13.39 -17.74 13.02
N SER A 286 -14.08 -17.59 14.16
CA SER A 286 -15.43 -18.05 14.40
C SER A 286 -16.46 -17.05 13.86
N LYS A 287 -17.65 -17.55 13.51
CA LYS A 287 -18.77 -16.70 13.07
C LYS A 287 -19.16 -15.66 14.12
N ASN A 288 -19.16 -16.05 15.40
CA ASN A 288 -19.55 -15.17 16.50
C ASN A 288 -18.60 -13.97 16.65
N ASP A 289 -17.28 -14.20 16.65
CA ASP A 289 -16.32 -13.12 16.81
C ASP A 289 -16.37 -12.16 15.61
N ARG A 290 -16.54 -12.70 14.40
CA ARG A 290 -16.73 -11.89 13.20
C ARG A 290 -17.97 -10.99 13.32
N GLU A 291 -19.11 -11.52 13.74
CA GLU A 291 -20.34 -10.75 13.97
C GLU A 291 -20.16 -9.67 15.05
N GLN A 292 -19.42 -9.97 16.13
CA GLN A 292 -19.10 -8.98 17.17
C GLN A 292 -18.23 -7.83 16.64
N TYR A 293 -17.20 -8.11 15.83
CA TYR A 293 -16.36 -7.06 15.25
C TYR A 293 -17.04 -6.31 14.10
N ASP A 294 -17.93 -6.95 13.35
CA ASP A 294 -18.79 -6.27 12.37
C ASP A 294 -19.74 -5.29 13.08
N LEU A 295 -20.31 -5.70 14.23
CA LEU A 295 -21.09 -4.82 15.09
C LEU A 295 -20.25 -3.67 15.65
N TYR A 296 -19.05 -3.95 16.18
CA TYR A 296 -18.11 -2.92 16.65
C TYR A 296 -17.84 -1.88 15.56
N THR A 297 -17.57 -2.34 14.34
CA THR A 297 -17.24 -1.45 13.22
C THR A 297 -18.45 -0.60 12.81
N THR A 298 -19.64 -1.21 12.77
CA THR A 298 -20.91 -0.51 12.49
C THR A 298 -21.19 0.57 13.54
N LEU A 299 -21.01 0.25 14.83
CA LEU A 299 -21.17 1.22 15.92
C LEU A 299 -20.18 2.37 15.79
N PHE A 300 -18.92 2.08 15.45
CA PHE A 300 -17.93 3.12 15.20
C PHE A 300 -18.33 4.04 14.04
N GLU A 301 -18.77 3.47 12.91
CA GLU A 301 -19.24 4.24 11.75
C GLU A 301 -20.44 5.14 12.12
N THR A 302 -21.45 4.59 12.79
CA THR A 302 -22.65 5.35 13.17
C THR A 302 -22.34 6.47 14.16
N ILE A 303 -21.59 6.17 15.23
CA ILE A 303 -21.35 7.12 16.34
C ILE A 303 -20.31 8.16 15.96
N VAL A 304 -19.22 7.74 15.32
CA VAL A 304 -18.02 8.57 15.13
C VAL A 304 -17.98 9.23 13.74
N LEU A 305 -18.50 8.56 12.69
CA LEU A 305 -18.44 9.06 11.32
C LEU A 305 -19.74 9.72 10.86
N HIS A 306 -20.89 9.06 11.04
CA HIS A 306 -22.19 9.56 10.55
C HIS A 306 -22.87 10.53 11.51
N ARG A 307 -22.77 10.29 12.82
CA ARG A 307 -23.14 11.22 13.90
C ARG A 307 -24.61 11.68 13.90
N TYR A 308 -25.53 10.97 13.25
CA TYR A 308 -26.94 11.31 13.28
C TYR A 308 -27.56 10.89 14.62
N SER A 309 -28.08 11.83 15.40
CA SER A 309 -28.46 11.59 16.81
C SER A 309 -29.48 10.47 16.99
N GLY A 310 -30.49 10.35 16.12
CA GLY A 310 -31.47 9.26 16.22
C GLY A 310 -30.84 7.89 16.01
N GLN A 311 -29.90 7.77 15.06
CA GLN A 311 -29.18 6.51 14.82
C GLN A 311 -28.22 6.17 15.97
N VAL A 312 -27.62 7.18 16.60
CA VAL A 312 -26.78 6.98 17.79
C VAL A 312 -27.62 6.47 18.95
N GLU A 313 -28.80 7.05 19.19
CA GLU A 313 -29.73 6.63 20.23
C GLU A 313 -30.17 5.17 20.04
N ASP A 314 -30.56 4.82 18.82
CA ASP A 314 -30.95 3.45 18.46
C ASP A 314 -29.80 2.42 18.67
N CYS A 315 -28.55 2.87 18.55
CA CYS A 315 -27.36 2.02 18.69
C CYS A 315 -26.91 1.80 20.14
N LEU A 316 -27.43 2.53 21.13
CA LEU A 316 -27.01 2.42 22.54
C LEU A 316 -27.24 1.01 23.11
N LYS A 317 -28.36 0.38 22.76
CA LYS A 317 -28.66 -1.00 23.20
C LYS A 317 -27.62 -1.99 22.65
N SER A 318 -27.24 -1.81 21.39
CA SER A 318 -26.21 -2.60 20.74
C SER A 318 -24.84 -2.39 21.38
N MET A 319 -24.51 -1.18 21.83
CA MET A 319 -23.31 -0.93 22.63
C MET A 319 -23.33 -1.69 23.96
N THR A 320 -24.45 -1.69 24.69
CA THR A 320 -24.58 -2.46 25.94
C THR A 320 -24.40 -3.95 25.69
N THR A 321 -24.94 -4.47 24.58
CA THR A 321 -24.76 -5.88 24.21
C THR A 321 -23.31 -6.20 23.85
N LEU A 322 -22.64 -5.28 23.13
CA LEU A 322 -21.26 -5.48 22.69
C LEU A 322 -20.24 -5.35 23.83
N LEU A 323 -20.41 -4.39 24.73
CA LEU A 323 -19.47 -4.11 25.82
C LEU A 323 -19.85 -4.79 27.14
N GLY A 324 -21.09 -5.24 27.27
CA GLY A 324 -21.60 -5.91 28.45
C GLY A 324 -21.04 -7.31 28.61
N SER A 325 -20.78 -7.69 29.86
CA SER A 325 -20.53 -9.07 30.28
C SER A 325 -21.79 -9.60 30.97
N SER A 326 -22.84 -9.91 30.22
CA SER A 326 -23.97 -10.60 30.84
C SER A 326 -23.56 -12.05 31.14
N SER A 327 -23.68 -12.44 32.41
CA SER A 327 -23.37 -13.79 32.92
C SER A 327 -24.10 -14.93 32.19
N ALA A 328 -25.13 -14.61 31.41
CA ALA A 328 -25.94 -15.57 30.64
C ALA A 328 -25.58 -15.64 29.14
N THR A 329 -24.66 -14.78 28.67
CA THR A 329 -24.26 -14.69 27.26
C THR A 329 -22.77 -14.92 27.09
N ILE A 330 -22.37 -15.39 25.90
CA ILE A 330 -20.97 -15.57 25.51
C ILE A 330 -20.21 -14.26 25.79
N PRO A 331 -19.12 -14.28 26.58
CA PRO A 331 -18.38 -13.07 26.91
C PRO A 331 -17.90 -12.41 25.61
N SER A 332 -18.14 -11.10 25.50
CA SER A 332 -17.66 -10.31 24.37
C SER A 332 -16.15 -10.45 24.25
N LYS A 333 -15.65 -10.74 23.04
CA LYS A 333 -14.21 -10.75 22.77
C LYS A 333 -13.67 -9.38 22.38
N ILE A 334 -14.52 -8.35 22.36
CA ILE A 334 -14.04 -6.97 22.22
C ILE A 334 -13.19 -6.63 23.44
N THR A 335 -11.91 -6.38 23.19
CA THR A 335 -10.96 -6.09 24.26
C THR A 335 -11.25 -4.73 24.89
N PRO A 336 -10.86 -4.52 26.17
CA PRO A 336 -10.95 -3.21 26.81
C PRO A 336 -10.24 -2.11 26.01
N ALA A 337 -9.14 -2.46 25.32
CA ALA A 337 -8.41 -1.58 24.43
C ALA A 337 -9.28 -1.06 23.27
N MET A 338 -10.02 -1.95 22.59
CA MET A 338 -10.93 -1.58 21.51
C MET A 338 -12.15 -0.81 22.02
N SER A 339 -12.74 -1.23 23.15
CA SER A 339 -13.84 -0.49 23.80
C SER A 339 -13.43 0.94 24.14
N THR A 340 -12.26 1.12 24.75
CA THR A 340 -11.69 2.43 25.09
C THR A 340 -11.45 3.27 23.83
N THR A 341 -11.05 2.64 22.73
CA THR A 341 -10.83 3.32 21.44
C THR A 341 -12.11 3.92 20.89
N LEU A 342 -13.20 3.14 20.86
CA LEU A 342 -14.52 3.61 20.46
C LEU A 342 -15.01 4.76 21.35
N LEU A 343 -14.95 4.58 22.68
CA LEU A 343 -15.42 5.59 23.63
C LEU A 343 -14.60 6.88 23.55
N THR A 344 -13.28 6.78 23.45
CA THR A 344 -12.40 7.95 23.31
C THR A 344 -12.69 8.70 22.01
N ALA A 345 -12.92 7.98 20.91
CA ALA A 345 -13.27 8.58 19.62
C ALA A 345 -14.66 9.25 19.66
N ALA A 346 -15.63 8.61 20.31
CA ALA A 346 -17.01 9.11 20.45
C ALA A 346 -17.11 10.33 21.38
N LEU A 347 -16.29 10.40 22.43
CA LEU A 347 -16.25 11.51 23.38
C LEU A 347 -15.30 12.65 22.95
N ASN A 348 -14.68 12.54 21.78
CA ASN A 348 -13.76 13.55 21.28
C ASN A 348 -14.44 14.93 21.11
N PRO A 349 -13.79 16.04 21.48
CA PRO A 349 -14.33 17.41 21.32
C PRO A 349 -14.79 17.78 19.90
N LEU A 350 -14.30 17.08 18.88
CA LEU A 350 -14.69 17.26 17.47
C LEU A 350 -16.00 16.54 17.08
N ILE A 351 -16.56 15.71 17.96
CA ILE A 351 -17.89 15.10 17.80
C ILE A 351 -18.97 16.13 18.14
N GLN A 352 -20.20 15.91 17.69
CA GLN A 352 -21.31 16.78 18.06
C GLN A 352 -21.62 16.66 19.57
N GLU A 353 -21.84 17.79 20.24
CA GLU A 353 -22.06 17.82 21.70
C GLU A 353 -23.25 16.95 22.16
N SER A 354 -24.34 16.93 21.40
CA SER A 354 -25.50 16.06 21.73
C SER A 354 -25.14 14.58 21.72
N VAL A 355 -24.38 14.14 20.71
CA VAL A 355 -23.88 12.75 20.60
C VAL A 355 -22.94 12.45 21.78
N ARG A 356 -22.01 13.36 22.12
CA ARG A 356 -21.14 13.17 23.28
C ARG A 356 -21.91 13.02 24.58
N LYS A 357 -22.89 13.89 24.85
CA LYS A 357 -23.72 13.82 26.07
C LYS A 357 -24.50 12.52 26.13
N MET A 358 -25.04 12.08 25.00
CA MET A 358 -25.78 10.83 24.90
C MET A 358 -24.90 9.62 25.22
N ILE A 359 -23.71 9.53 24.59
CA ILE A 359 -22.75 8.45 24.84
C ILE A 359 -22.19 8.52 26.27
N GLY A 360 -21.88 9.72 26.76
CA GLY A 360 -21.37 9.94 28.11
C GLY A 360 -22.38 9.56 29.19
N GLY A 361 -23.64 9.97 29.04
CA GLY A 361 -24.73 9.59 29.94
C GLY A 361 -24.94 8.08 29.96
N TRP A 362 -25.08 7.48 28.78
CA TRP A 362 -25.19 6.02 28.63
C TRP A 362 -24.03 5.28 29.30
N TYR A 363 -22.78 5.74 29.14
CA TYR A 363 -21.62 5.09 29.73
C TYR A 363 -21.65 5.13 31.27
N MET A 364 -22.06 6.25 31.86
CA MET A 364 -22.19 6.38 33.32
C MET A 364 -23.26 5.42 33.86
N ASP A 365 -24.42 5.34 33.21
CA ASP A 365 -25.49 4.42 33.58
C ASP A 365 -25.03 2.96 33.48
N PHE A 366 -24.37 2.60 32.37
CA PHE A 366 -23.79 1.28 32.15
C PHE A 366 -22.79 0.88 33.25
N VAL A 367 -21.88 1.78 33.64
CA VAL A 367 -20.88 1.50 34.69
C VAL A 367 -21.53 1.33 36.06
N ILE A 368 -22.57 2.12 36.37
CA ILE A 368 -23.33 1.99 37.62
C ILE A 368 -24.03 0.63 37.68
N GLU A 369 -24.67 0.21 36.60
CA GLU A 369 -25.34 -1.09 36.52
C GLU A 369 -24.37 -2.27 36.71
N VAL A 370 -23.21 -2.22 36.04
CA VAL A 370 -22.18 -3.27 36.16
C VAL A 370 -21.54 -3.28 37.55
N GLY A 371 -21.27 -2.11 38.13
CA GLY A 371 -20.66 -2.00 39.47
C GLY A 371 -21.58 -2.48 40.61
N ASN A 372 -22.90 -2.50 40.39
CA ASN A 372 -23.89 -2.97 41.34
C ASN A 372 -24.14 -4.49 41.29
N ILE A 373 -23.45 -5.24 40.41
CA ILE A 373 -23.52 -6.70 40.40
C ILE A 373 -22.70 -7.21 41.60
N PRO A 374 -23.34 -7.81 42.64
CA PRO A 374 -22.62 -8.29 43.81
C PRO A 374 -21.63 -9.36 43.38
N TYR A 375 -20.34 -9.15 43.69
CA TYR A 375 -19.33 -10.19 43.57
C TYR A 375 -19.84 -11.41 44.33
N PRO A 376 -19.94 -12.61 43.70
CA PRO A 376 -20.17 -13.82 44.46
C PRO A 376 -19.01 -13.93 45.45
N LEU A 377 -19.31 -13.79 46.74
CA LEU A 377 -18.38 -14.01 47.82
C LEU A 377 -17.72 -15.36 47.54
N SER A 378 -16.45 -15.33 47.17
CA SER A 378 -15.65 -16.52 46.91
C SER A 378 -15.74 -17.39 48.16
N GLY A 379 -16.49 -18.48 48.01
CA GLY A 379 -16.69 -19.48 49.03
C GLY A 379 -15.34 -19.95 49.54
N GLN A 380 -15.21 -19.86 50.87
CA GLN A 380 -14.19 -20.50 51.67
C GLN A 380 -14.02 -21.96 51.21
N TYR A 381 -12.79 -22.31 50.83
CA TYR A 381 -12.26 -23.66 50.98
C TYR A 381 -11.08 -23.60 51.94
#